data_AF-C6GC37-F1
#
_entry.id   AF-C6GC37-F1
#
_cell.length_a   1.000
_cell.length_b   1.000
_cell.length_c   1.000
_cell.angle_alpha   90.00
_cell.angle_beta   90.00
_cell.angle_gamma   90.00
#
_symmetry.space_group_name_H-M   'P 1'
#
loop_
_entity.id
_entity.type
_entity.pdbx_description
1 polymer ?
#
loop_
_entity_poly.entity_id
_entity_poly.type
_entity_poly.pdbx_seq_one_letter_code
_entity_poly.pdbx_strand_id
1 'polypeptide(L)'
;MSNSVNPIQSCNSIEQIRSNIDRIDQQIVALLAERGAYVKQAAAFKTSTADVRAPQRVEQVIGKVVTLAHSLGANPTVTEQVYRAMISGFIDSELTEHAALQGVASKA
;
A
#
# COMPACT_ATOMS: atom_id res chain seq x y z
N MET A 1 -11.59 -13.77 9.66
CA MET A 1 -11.43 -13.64 8.20
C MET A 1 -10.32 -14.56 7.79
N SER A 2 -10.62 -15.56 6.97
CA SER A 2 -9.67 -16.62 6.60
C SER A 2 -8.67 -16.05 5.59
N ASN A 3 -7.43 -15.80 6.03
CA ASN A 3 -6.30 -15.59 5.12
C ASN A 3 -5.92 -16.94 4.51
N SER A 4 -6.70 -17.40 3.53
CA SER A 4 -6.38 -18.58 2.75
C SER A 4 -5.34 -18.18 1.71
N VAL A 5 -4.06 -18.25 2.09
CA VAL A 5 -2.96 -18.25 1.12
C VAL A 5 -3.15 -19.50 0.27
N ASN A 6 -3.46 -19.32 -1.03
CA ASN A 6 -3.53 -20.45 -1.94
C ASN A 6 -2.17 -21.17 -1.96
N PRO A 7 -2.14 -22.51 -1.83
CA PRO A 7 -0.88 -23.25 -1.86
C PRO A 7 -0.17 -22.98 -3.19
N ILE A 8 1.14 -22.73 -3.12
CA ILE A 8 1.97 -22.53 -4.31
C ILE A 8 1.93 -23.83 -5.14
N GLN A 9 1.46 -23.72 -6.37
CA GLN A 9 1.40 -24.85 -7.30
C GLN A 9 2.72 -24.99 -8.04
N SER A 10 3.18 -26.23 -8.22
CA SER A 10 4.29 -26.53 -9.13
C SER A 10 3.88 -26.20 -10.56
N CYS A 11 4.58 -25.27 -11.18
CA CYS A 11 4.36 -24.87 -12.57
C CYS A 11 5.33 -25.62 -13.49
N ASN A 12 4.82 -26.11 -14.62
CA ASN A 12 5.58 -26.86 -15.62
C ASN A 12 5.93 -26.00 -16.85
N SER A 13 5.49 -24.75 -16.90
CA SER A 13 5.82 -23.81 -17.97
C SER A 13 5.87 -22.36 -17.47
N ILE A 14 6.51 -21.48 -18.25
CA ILE A 14 6.59 -20.05 -17.94
C ILE A 14 5.20 -19.38 -18.01
N GLU A 15 4.30 -19.88 -18.86
CA GLU A 15 2.91 -19.41 -18.98
C GLU A 15 2.12 -19.70 -17.71
N GLN A 16 2.31 -20.87 -17.09
CA GLN A 16 1.67 -21.21 -15.82
C GLN A 16 2.18 -20.34 -14.67
N ILE A 17 3.48 -20.02 -14.66
CA ILE A 17 4.07 -19.09 -13.69
C ILE A 17 3.44 -17.70 -13.85
N ARG A 18 3.41 -17.19 -15.09
CA ARG A 18 2.83 -15.86 -15.40
C ARG A 18 1.36 -15.77 -15.00
N SER A 19 0.56 -16.79 -15.34
CA SER A 19 -0.86 -16.80 -14.95
C SER A 19 -1.06 -16.76 -13.43
N ASN A 20 -0.19 -17.43 -12.65
CA ASN A 20 -0.22 -17.34 -11.19
C ASN A 20 0.20 -15.96 -10.68
N ILE A 21 1.18 -15.31 -11.31
CA ILE A 21 1.60 -13.94 -11.01
C ILE A 21 0.45 -12.97 -11.31
N ASP A 22 -0.16 -13.04 -12.50
CA ASP A 22 -1.28 -12.18 -12.89
C ASP A 22 -2.45 -12.28 -11.89
N ARG A 23 -2.74 -13.51 -11.41
CA ARG A 23 -3.75 -13.75 -10.37
C ARG A 23 -3.37 -13.06 -9.05
N ILE A 24 -2.10 -13.11 -8.65
CA ILE A 24 -1.60 -12.45 -7.43
C ILE A 24 -1.66 -10.93 -7.60
N ASP A 25 -1.27 -10.41 -8.76
CA ASP A 25 -1.28 -8.98 -9.05
C ASP A 25 -2.69 -8.41 -8.98
N GLN A 26 -3.70 -9.14 -9.48
CA GLN A 26 -5.10 -8.76 -9.32
C GLN A 26 -5.50 -8.63 -7.83
N GLN A 27 -5.03 -9.54 -6.97
CA GLN A 27 -5.29 -9.49 -5.54
C GLN A 27 -4.56 -8.32 -4.87
N ILE A 28 -3.31 -8.06 -5.25
CA ILE A 28 -2.53 -6.92 -4.76
C ILE A 28 -3.24 -5.61 -5.12
N VAL A 29 -3.70 -5.45 -6.37
CA VAL A 29 -4.41 -4.24 -6.81
C VAL A 29 -5.72 -4.06 -6.05
N ALA A 30 -6.48 -5.13 -5.81
CA ALA A 30 -7.70 -5.07 -5.00
C ALA A 30 -7.41 -4.60 -3.56
N LEU A 31 -6.36 -5.14 -2.94
CA LEU A 31 -5.92 -4.73 -1.59
C LEU A 31 -5.40 -3.29 -1.57
N LEU A 32 -4.73 -2.83 -2.64
CA LEU A 32 -4.30 -1.44 -2.77
C LEU A 32 -5.49 -0.49 -2.85
N ALA A 33 -6.55 -0.85 -3.58
CA ALA A 33 -7.77 -0.05 -3.67
C ALA A 33 -8.45 0.05 -2.29
N GLU A 34 -8.57 -1.06 -1.57
CA GLU A 34 -9.11 -1.08 -0.20
C GLU A 34 -8.26 -0.21 0.75
N ARG A 35 -6.94 -0.41 0.74
CA ARG A 35 -6.01 0.39 1.55
C ARG A 35 -6.12 1.88 1.23
N GLY A 36 -6.22 2.24 -0.05
CA GLY A 36 -6.38 3.62 -0.51
C GLY A 36 -7.67 4.28 -0.02
N ALA A 37 -8.78 3.53 0.02
CA ALA A 37 -10.03 4.02 0.57
C ALA A 37 -9.90 4.42 2.06
N TYR A 38 -9.18 3.63 2.87
CA TYR A 38 -8.90 3.97 4.26
C TYR A 38 -7.95 5.17 4.41
N VAL A 39 -6.92 5.27 3.55
CA VAL A 39 -6.05 6.46 3.51
C VAL A 39 -6.87 7.72 3.25
N LYS A 40 -7.77 7.69 2.26
CA LYS A 40 -8.66 8.81 1.95
C LYS A 40 -9.59 9.17 3.11
N GLN A 41 -10.11 8.19 3.86
CA GLN A 41 -10.87 8.48 5.07
C GLN A 41 -9.99 9.14 6.14
N ALA A 42 -8.74 8.69 6.31
CA ALA A 42 -7.80 9.29 7.23
C ALA A 42 -7.48 10.76 6.88
N ALA A 43 -7.50 11.12 5.59
CA ALA A 43 -7.31 12.50 5.13
C ALA A 43 -8.32 13.49 5.74
N ALA A 44 -9.56 13.06 6.02
CA ALA A 44 -10.56 13.91 6.68
C ALA A 44 -10.16 14.32 8.11
N PHE A 45 -9.24 13.59 8.75
CA PHE A 45 -8.75 13.88 10.11
C PHE A 45 -7.41 14.63 10.11
N LYS A 46 -6.78 14.84 8.95
CA LYS A 46 -5.47 15.48 8.83
C LYS A 46 -5.65 16.96 8.55
N THR A 47 -5.27 17.80 9.51
CA THR A 47 -5.41 19.26 9.42
C THR A 47 -4.18 19.98 8.87
N SER A 48 -3.02 19.31 8.85
CA SER A 48 -1.76 19.90 8.39
C SER A 48 -0.98 18.96 7.47
N THR A 49 -0.05 19.53 6.70
CA THR A 49 0.87 18.75 5.83
C THR A 49 1.82 17.84 6.63
N ALA A 50 2.13 18.18 7.88
CA ALA A 50 2.89 17.31 8.78
C ALA A 50 2.08 16.06 9.17
N ASP A 51 0.77 16.20 9.36
CA ASP A 51 -0.15 15.08 9.65
C ASP A 51 -0.31 14.16 8.43
N VAL A 52 -0.16 14.71 7.21
CA VAL A 52 -0.15 13.92 5.96
C VAL A 52 1.09 13.05 5.85
N ARG A 53 2.28 13.60 6.14
CA ARG A 53 3.55 12.85 6.01
C ARG A 53 3.79 11.84 7.14
N ALA A 54 3.35 12.14 8.36
CA ALA A 54 3.37 11.26 9.53
C ALA A 54 4.59 10.30 9.62
N PRO A 55 5.84 10.81 9.67
CA PRO A 55 7.06 9.98 9.52
C PRO A 55 7.18 8.87 10.56
N GLN A 56 6.78 9.12 11.82
CA GLN A 56 6.77 8.10 12.86
C GLN A 56 5.82 6.95 12.51
N ARG A 57 4.66 7.26 11.90
CA ARG A 57 3.68 6.25 11.50
C ARG A 57 4.22 5.40 10.35
N VAL A 58 4.95 6.00 9.42
CA VAL A 58 5.62 5.28 8.31
C VAL A 58 6.56 4.22 8.87
N GLU A 59 7.51 4.59 9.74
CA GLU A 59 8.47 3.64 10.30
C GLU A 59 7.80 2.53 11.13
N GLN A 60 6.73 2.85 11.85
CA GLN A 60 5.92 1.82 12.55
C GLN A 60 5.29 0.81 11.59
N VAL A 61 4.81 1.25 10.42
CA VAL A 61 4.26 0.34 9.41
C VAL A 61 5.38 -0.50 8.81
N ILE A 62 6.52 0.09 8.48
CA ILE A 62 7.68 -0.62 7.94
C ILE A 62 8.16 -1.72 8.89
N GLY A 63 8.37 -1.42 10.18
CA GLY A 63 8.78 -2.41 11.16
C GLY A 63 7.81 -3.60 11.27
N LYS A 64 6.49 -3.33 11.20
CA LYS A 64 5.46 -4.38 11.24
C LYS A 64 5.51 -5.29 10.01
N VAL A 65 5.66 -4.72 8.81
CA VAL A 65 5.62 -5.50 7.56
C VAL A 65 6.90 -6.27 7.33
N VAL A 66 8.05 -5.75 7.78
CA VAL A 66 9.32 -6.50 7.80
C VAL A 66 9.20 -7.71 8.73
N THR A 67 8.66 -7.51 9.93
CA THR A 67 8.39 -8.63 10.86
C THR A 67 7.44 -9.66 10.24
N LEU A 68 6.39 -9.20 9.57
CA LEU A 68 5.46 -10.07 8.86
C LEU A 68 6.13 -10.84 7.73
N ALA A 69 7.00 -10.19 6.95
CA ALA A 69 7.76 -10.81 5.87
C ALA A 69 8.58 -11.99 6.38
N HIS A 70 9.30 -11.80 7.50
CA HIS A 70 10.02 -12.88 8.15
C HIS A 70 9.10 -14.05 8.54
N SER A 71 7.95 -13.76 9.15
CA SER A 71 7.02 -14.81 9.60
C SER A 71 6.38 -15.60 8.45
N LEU A 72 6.24 -15.00 7.28
CA LEU A 72 5.62 -15.60 6.10
C LEU A 72 6.63 -16.15 5.08
N GLY A 73 7.93 -16.05 5.36
CA GLY A 73 9.00 -16.47 4.45
C GLY A 73 9.17 -15.57 3.22
N ALA A 74 8.63 -14.35 3.25
CA ALA A 74 8.85 -13.35 2.20
C ALA A 74 10.21 -12.66 2.37
N ASN A 75 10.75 -12.13 1.27
CA ASN A 75 11.99 -11.36 1.33
C ASN A 75 11.74 -10.00 2.06
N PRO A 76 12.40 -9.73 3.21
CA PRO A 76 12.14 -8.54 4.00
C PRO A 76 12.57 -7.26 3.28
N THR A 77 13.69 -7.29 2.54
CA THR A 77 14.19 -6.13 1.78
C THR A 77 13.23 -5.74 0.67
N VAL A 78 12.74 -6.72 -0.10
CA VAL A 78 11.74 -6.47 -1.16
C VAL A 78 10.44 -5.95 -0.54
N THR A 79 10.00 -6.55 0.56
CA THR A 79 8.77 -6.12 1.25
C THR A 79 8.87 -4.67 1.72
N GLU A 80 9.99 -4.29 2.35
CA GLU A 80 10.21 -2.92 2.79
C GLU A 80 10.16 -1.93 1.62
N GLN A 81 10.87 -2.21 0.53
CA GLN A 81 10.91 -1.34 -0.65
C GLN A 81 9.52 -1.10 -1.24
N VAL A 82 8.74 -2.17 -1.41
CA VAL A 82 7.35 -2.09 -1.90
C VAL A 82 6.50 -1.22 -0.97
N TYR A 83 6.60 -1.42 0.34
CA TYR A 83 5.80 -0.65 1.30
C TYR A 83 6.19 0.83 1.35
N ARG A 84 7.49 1.15 1.28
CA ARG A 84 7.96 2.55 1.24
C ARG A 84 7.45 3.25 -0.01
N ALA A 85 7.57 2.63 -1.18
CA ALA A 85 7.07 3.18 -2.43
C ALA A 85 5.54 3.37 -2.40
N MET A 86 4.80 2.36 -1.94
CA MET A 86 3.35 2.44 -1.79
C MET A 86 2.92 3.59 -0.86
N ILE A 87 3.56 3.73 0.31
CA ILE A 87 3.26 4.79 1.27
C ILE A 87 3.54 6.17 0.65
N SER A 88 4.68 6.33 -0.03
CA SER A 88 5.01 7.58 -0.74
C SER A 88 3.94 7.94 -1.75
N GLY A 89 3.52 6.99 -2.60
CA GLY A 89 2.50 7.23 -3.62
C GLY A 89 1.15 7.67 -3.02
N PHE A 90 0.75 7.11 -1.87
CA PHE A 90 -0.44 7.56 -1.17
C PHE A 90 -0.30 8.98 -0.60
N ILE A 91 0.83 9.30 0.01
CA ILE A 91 1.11 10.65 0.53
C ILE A 91 1.08 11.68 -0.61
N ASP A 92 1.70 11.37 -1.75
CA ASP A 92 1.75 12.26 -2.90
C ASP A 92 0.34 12.49 -3.51
N SER A 93 -0.47 11.42 -3.58
CA SER A 93 -1.88 11.51 -3.98
C SER A 93 -2.68 12.39 -3.03
N GLU A 94 -2.52 12.21 -1.71
CA GLU A 94 -3.19 13.02 -0.69
C GLU A 94 -2.78 14.50 -0.80
N LEU A 95 -1.49 14.80 -0.91
CA LEU A 95 -0.99 16.18 -1.04
C LEU A 95 -1.58 16.88 -2.28
N THR A 96 -1.73 16.16 -3.38
CA THR A 96 -2.34 16.66 -4.61
C THR A 96 -3.84 16.96 -4.41
N GLU A 97 -4.59 16.07 -3.77
CA GLU A 97 -6.01 16.27 -3.45
C GLU A 97 -6.20 17.46 -2.49
N HIS A 98 -5.39 17.56 -1.43
CA HIS A 98 -5.44 18.67 -0.48
C HIS A 98 -5.13 20.03 -1.16
N ALA A 99 -4.15 20.09 -2.05
CA ALA A 99 -3.83 21.31 -2.80
C ALA A 99 -4.98 21.73 -3.72
N ALA A 100 -5.65 20.79 -4.39
CA ALA A 100 -6.80 21.07 -5.22
C ALA A 100 -7.98 21.63 -4.40
N LEU A 101 -8.26 21.07 -3.22
CA LEU A 101 -9.32 21.54 -2.33
C LEU A 101 -9.05 22.96 -1.80
N GLN A 102 -7.81 23.27 -1.40
CA GLN A 102 -7.45 24.62 -0.93
C GLN A 102 -7.45 25.66 -2.07
N GLY A 103 -7.06 25.27 -3.29
CA GLY A 103 -7.10 26.15 -4.46
C GLY A 103 -8.52 26.51 -4.94
N VAL A 104 -9.50 25.63 -4.68
CA VAL A 104 -10.92 25.90 -4.95
C VAL A 104 -11.54 26.79 -3.85
N ALA A 105 -11.20 26.56 -2.58
CA ALA A 105 -11.68 27.37 -1.46
C ALA A 105 -11.18 28.82 -1.48
N SER A 106 -10.02 29.08 -2.09
CA SER A 106 -9.44 30.43 -2.20
C SER A 106 -9.92 31.23 -3.43
N LYS A 107 -10.78 30.65 -4.28
CA LYS A 107 -11.36 31.27 -5.49
C LYS A 107 -12.87 31.53 -5.39
N ALA A 108 -13.49 31.23 -4.26
CA ALA A 108 -14.89 31.55 -3.93
C ALA A 108 -14.93 32.76 -3.00
#